data_AF-A0A1G2WGT2-F1
#
_entry.id   AF-A0A1G2WGT2-F1
#
_cell.length_a   1.000
_cell.length_b   1.000
_cell.length_c   1.000
_cell.angle_alpha   90.00
_cell.angle_beta   90.00
_cell.angle_gamma   90.00
#
_symmetry.space_group_name_H-M   'P 1'
#
loop_
_entity.id
_entity.type
_entity.pdbx_description
1 polymer ?
#
loop_
_entity_poly.entity_id
_entity_poly.type
_entity_poly.pdbx_seq_one_letter_code
_entity_poly.pdbx_strand_id
1 'polypeptide(L)'
;MKKTVALATGILLLVGNMALAESDVKGALINQSEVKGAANIAIGKDNKASMGTLAVKDSAIKGAVINQSNVKGAANIAVGEGNEANMGSTTIAGSDIKGAVINQSDVKGAANIAIGKDNKANMGSTNISNSALKGAVINQSNVKGAANIAIGQGNEANMGSTNISGSDIKGAVINQSDVQGAANIAIGKDNKANMGSTNISDSALKGAVINQSAVKGAANIAIGEGNEANMGSTNISGSDVKGAVINQSDVKGAANIAIGKDNKANMGSTNISDSSVKGAVINQSDVKGAANIAIGQGNEANMGSTNISDSDIKGAVINQSKVKGAANIAIGKDNKANMGSVVIDNTNIKGAVINQSDVQGAANIAIGQGNSANMGSVVAE
;
A
#
# COMPACT_ATOMS: atom_id res chain seq x y z
N MET A 1 -29.17 -12.82 -5.12
CA MET A 1 -29.28 -11.39 -5.53
C MET A 1 -29.97 -11.33 -6.89
N LYS A 2 -30.81 -10.32 -7.17
CA LYS A 2 -31.28 -10.09 -8.55
C LYS A 2 -30.10 -9.59 -9.41
N LYS A 3 -29.95 -10.11 -10.63
CA LYS A 3 -28.92 -9.63 -11.57
C LYS A 3 -29.30 -8.25 -12.10
N THR A 4 -28.58 -7.22 -11.72
CA THR A 4 -28.78 -5.85 -12.23
C THR A 4 -27.85 -5.62 -13.42
N VAL A 5 -28.23 -6.10 -14.60
CA VAL A 5 -27.51 -5.78 -15.85
C VAL A 5 -27.78 -4.32 -16.20
N ALA A 6 -26.91 -3.42 -15.74
CA ALA A 6 -27.05 -1.98 -15.95
C ALA A 6 -26.47 -1.57 -17.31
N LEU A 7 -27.28 -1.62 -18.37
CA LEU A 7 -26.89 -1.09 -19.69
C LEU A 7 -26.97 0.45 -19.71
N ALA A 8 -25.99 1.11 -19.10
CA ALA A 8 -25.92 2.56 -19.03
C ALA A 8 -25.30 3.16 -20.30
N THR A 9 -26.12 3.84 -21.11
CA THR A 9 -25.69 4.64 -22.28
C THR A 9 -25.46 6.10 -21.87
N GLY A 10 -24.32 6.40 -21.24
CA GLY A 10 -23.97 7.77 -20.84
C GLY A 10 -23.04 7.82 -19.64
N ILE A 11 -23.13 8.91 -18.87
CA ILE A 11 -22.48 9.04 -17.55
C ILE A 11 -23.43 8.45 -16.50
N LEU A 12 -22.92 7.55 -15.65
CA LEU A 12 -23.64 7.10 -14.45
C LEU A 12 -23.12 7.88 -13.24
N LEU A 13 -23.97 8.76 -12.70
CA LEU A 13 -23.72 9.60 -11.52
C LEU A 13 -24.66 9.16 -10.39
N LEU A 14 -24.10 8.80 -9.24
CA LEU A 14 -24.83 8.42 -8.04
C LEU A 14 -24.16 8.99 -6.78
N VAL A 15 -24.97 9.22 -5.75
CA VAL A 15 -24.54 9.75 -4.44
C VAL A 15 -24.54 8.66 -3.36
N GLY A 16 -23.36 8.32 -2.84
CA GLY A 16 -23.21 7.48 -1.64
C GLY A 16 -22.20 6.33 -1.79
N ASN A 17 -22.68 5.17 -2.24
CA ASN A 17 -21.91 3.95 -2.47
C ASN A 17 -22.29 3.36 -3.82
N MET A 18 -21.35 2.77 -4.54
CA MET A 18 -21.63 2.13 -5.82
C MET A 18 -20.89 0.80 -5.95
N ALA A 19 -21.63 -0.26 -6.28
CA ALA A 19 -21.07 -1.58 -6.57
C ALA A 19 -21.66 -2.10 -7.88
N LEU A 20 -20.80 -2.49 -8.81
CA LEU A 20 -21.16 -2.97 -10.14
C LEU A 20 -20.56 -4.36 -10.39
N ALA A 21 -21.35 -5.26 -10.96
CA ALA A 21 -20.93 -6.62 -11.33
C ALA A 21 -21.49 -7.00 -12.72
N GLU A 22 -20.79 -7.84 -13.48
CA GLU A 22 -21.26 -8.44 -14.75
C GLU A 22 -21.89 -7.42 -15.74
N SER A 23 -21.31 -6.22 -15.89
CA SER A 23 -21.94 -5.09 -16.61
C SER A 23 -21.08 -4.50 -17.75
N ASP A 24 -21.72 -3.96 -18.80
CA ASP A 24 -21.07 -3.18 -19.87
C ASP A 24 -21.52 -1.71 -19.82
N VAL A 25 -20.62 -0.83 -19.38
CA VAL A 25 -20.86 0.61 -19.23
C VAL A 25 -20.17 1.35 -20.38
N LYS A 26 -20.97 1.99 -21.24
CA LYS A 26 -20.46 2.65 -22.47
C LYS A 26 -19.81 4.01 -22.21
N GLY A 27 -19.91 4.57 -21.00
CA GLY A 27 -19.32 5.85 -20.62
C GLY A 27 -18.54 5.76 -19.31
N ALA A 28 -18.48 6.89 -18.58
CA ALA A 28 -17.80 6.97 -17.29
C ALA A 28 -18.70 6.56 -16.13
N LEU A 29 -18.07 5.97 -15.11
CA LEU A 29 -18.69 5.47 -13.87
C LEU A 29 -18.22 6.35 -12.71
N ILE A 30 -19.11 7.16 -12.12
CA ILE A 30 -18.74 8.23 -11.17
C ILE A 30 -19.54 8.10 -9.86
N ASN A 31 -18.84 7.94 -8.73
CA ASN A 31 -19.39 8.11 -7.38
C ASN A 31 -18.95 9.47 -6.81
N GLN A 32 -19.89 10.24 -6.27
CA GLN A 32 -19.61 11.45 -5.49
C GLN A 32 -20.33 11.34 -4.13
N SER A 33 -19.61 11.35 -3.02
CA SER A 33 -20.20 11.04 -1.71
C SER A 33 -19.69 11.94 -0.58
N GLU A 34 -20.61 12.42 0.26
CA GLU A 34 -20.29 13.04 1.55
C GLU A 34 -20.93 12.23 2.70
N VAL A 35 -20.12 11.83 3.67
CA VAL A 35 -20.49 11.01 4.83
C VAL A 35 -20.11 11.75 6.11
N LYS A 36 -21.07 11.92 7.03
CA LYS A 36 -20.90 12.65 8.30
C LYS A 36 -21.53 11.86 9.45
N GLY A 37 -20.78 11.62 10.53
CA GLY A 37 -21.31 11.07 11.80
C GLY A 37 -21.85 9.64 11.69
N ALA A 38 -21.01 8.68 11.31
CA ALA A 38 -21.45 7.36 10.85
C ALA A 38 -20.75 6.17 11.54
N ALA A 39 -21.35 4.98 11.43
CA ALA A 39 -20.72 3.69 11.71
C ALA A 39 -21.32 2.64 10.76
N ASN A 40 -20.58 1.59 10.37
CA ASN A 40 -21.06 0.60 9.41
C ASN A 40 -20.36 -0.75 9.58
N ILE A 41 -21.07 -1.71 10.17
CA ILE A 41 -20.49 -2.88 10.85
C ILE A 41 -21.06 -4.16 10.19
N ALA A 42 -20.24 -5.11 9.74
CA ALA A 42 -20.71 -6.34 9.04
C ALA A 42 -20.17 -7.64 9.67
N ILE A 43 -20.98 -8.34 10.46
CA ILE A 43 -20.57 -9.46 11.34
C ILE A 43 -21.14 -10.82 10.84
N GLY A 44 -20.29 -11.82 10.58
CA GLY A 44 -20.66 -13.24 10.38
C GLY A 44 -20.87 -13.74 8.94
N LYS A 45 -19.88 -14.48 8.43
CA LYS A 45 -19.66 -15.15 7.12
C LYS A 45 -19.84 -14.29 5.84
N ASP A 46 -18.77 -14.20 5.05
CA ASP A 46 -18.64 -13.55 3.73
C ASP A 46 -18.87 -12.02 3.68
N ASN A 47 -18.39 -11.26 4.69
CA ASN A 47 -18.79 -9.86 4.89
C ASN A 47 -18.08 -8.80 4.04
N LYS A 48 -18.77 -7.66 3.83
CA LYS A 48 -18.17 -6.44 3.28
C LYS A 48 -18.93 -5.18 3.74
N ALA A 49 -18.31 -4.32 4.55
CA ALA A 49 -18.89 -3.04 4.98
C ALA A 49 -18.33 -1.90 4.13
N SER A 50 -19.16 -1.15 3.39
CA SER A 50 -18.68 -0.11 2.45
C SER A 50 -19.27 1.28 2.69
N MET A 51 -18.43 2.32 2.69
CA MET A 51 -18.81 3.75 2.78
C MET A 51 -18.01 4.62 1.82
N GLY A 52 -18.65 5.53 1.08
CA GLY A 52 -17.97 6.40 0.10
C GLY A 52 -17.13 5.61 -0.91
N THR A 53 -17.58 4.41 -1.27
CA THR A 53 -16.78 3.38 -1.92
C THR A 53 -17.34 3.03 -3.30
N LEU A 54 -16.45 2.82 -4.26
CA LEU A 54 -16.76 2.40 -5.62
C LEU A 54 -16.14 1.01 -5.88
N ALA A 55 -16.99 0.00 -6.06
CA ALA A 55 -16.61 -1.37 -6.40
C ALA A 55 -17.02 -1.74 -7.83
N VAL A 56 -16.12 -2.37 -8.59
CA VAL A 56 -16.38 -2.92 -9.94
C VAL A 56 -15.87 -4.36 -9.99
N LYS A 57 -16.70 -5.28 -10.45
CA LYS A 57 -16.35 -6.69 -10.60
C LYS A 57 -16.79 -7.23 -11.96
N ASP A 58 -15.95 -8.03 -12.61
CA ASP A 58 -16.26 -8.80 -13.83
C ASP A 58 -17.00 -7.96 -14.91
N SER A 59 -16.59 -6.70 -15.10
CA SER A 59 -17.33 -5.71 -15.90
C SER A 59 -16.44 -5.05 -16.96
N ALA A 60 -17.07 -4.58 -18.04
CA ALA A 60 -16.43 -3.79 -19.10
C ALA A 60 -16.84 -2.31 -18.97
N ILE A 61 -15.87 -1.41 -18.80
CA ILE A 61 -16.10 0.04 -18.69
C ILE A 61 -15.37 0.74 -19.85
N LYS A 62 -16.10 1.38 -20.76
CA LYS A 62 -15.50 2.10 -21.89
C LYS A 62 -14.94 3.49 -21.50
N GLY A 63 -15.44 4.08 -20.42
CA GLY A 63 -14.93 5.34 -19.86
C GLY A 63 -14.02 5.14 -18.65
N ALA A 64 -13.87 6.21 -17.86
CA ALA A 64 -13.13 6.21 -16.60
C ALA A 64 -14.00 5.71 -15.42
N VAL A 65 -13.34 5.23 -14.37
CA VAL A 65 -13.94 4.93 -13.06
C VAL A 65 -13.45 5.98 -12.07
N ILE A 66 -14.36 6.73 -11.45
CA ILE A 66 -14.03 7.90 -10.62
C ILE A 66 -14.80 7.82 -9.30
N ASN A 67 -14.08 7.78 -8.18
CA ASN A 67 -14.63 7.91 -6.83
C ASN A 67 -14.18 9.23 -6.20
N GLN A 68 -15.12 10.05 -5.73
CA GLN A 68 -14.85 11.27 -4.97
C GLN A 68 -15.59 11.22 -3.64
N SER A 69 -14.86 11.08 -2.53
CA SER A 69 -15.43 10.78 -1.21
C SER A 69 -14.90 11.70 -0.10
N ASN A 70 -15.80 12.27 0.69
CA ASN A 70 -15.51 13.06 1.88
C ASN A 70 -16.19 12.40 3.09
N VAL A 71 -15.42 11.93 4.07
CA VAL A 71 -15.88 11.13 5.22
C VAL A 71 -15.42 11.79 6.52
N LYS A 72 -16.35 12.09 7.42
CA LYS A 72 -16.08 12.79 8.69
C LYS A 72 -16.77 12.09 9.87
N GLY A 73 -16.02 11.67 10.88
CA GLY A 73 -16.59 11.05 12.08
C GLY A 73 -17.24 9.70 11.78
N ALA A 74 -16.51 8.72 11.25
CA ALA A 74 -17.08 7.46 10.70
C ALA A 74 -16.41 6.19 11.26
N ALA A 75 -17.15 5.10 11.52
CA ALA A 75 -16.60 3.85 12.10
C ALA A 75 -17.05 2.56 11.35
N ASN A 76 -16.30 2.07 10.36
CA ASN A 76 -16.73 1.01 9.43
C ASN A 76 -16.03 -0.36 9.72
N ILE A 77 -16.72 -1.34 10.26
CA ILE A 77 -16.17 -2.55 10.91
C ILE A 77 -16.66 -3.82 10.16
N ALA A 78 -15.97 -4.96 10.18
CA ALA A 78 -16.50 -6.22 9.62
C ALA A 78 -15.95 -7.49 10.31
N VAL A 79 -16.77 -8.33 10.95
CA VAL A 79 -16.36 -9.32 11.96
C VAL A 79 -16.84 -10.76 11.67
N GLY A 80 -15.98 -11.66 11.19
CA GLY A 80 -16.17 -13.11 11.21
C GLY A 80 -16.35 -13.79 9.84
N GLU A 81 -15.31 -14.48 9.35
CA GLU A 81 -15.24 -15.39 8.19
C GLU A 81 -15.61 -14.83 6.82
N GLY A 82 -14.87 -13.83 6.32
CA GLY A 82 -14.89 -13.45 4.89
C GLY A 82 -14.78 -11.96 4.59
N ASN A 83 -14.17 -11.17 5.49
CA ASN A 83 -14.60 -9.80 5.73
C ASN A 83 -13.86 -8.71 4.91
N GLU A 84 -14.54 -7.66 4.46
CA GLU A 84 -13.90 -6.46 3.89
C GLU A 84 -14.51 -5.12 4.38
N ALA A 85 -13.81 -4.34 5.20
CA ALA A 85 -14.26 -3.01 5.61
C ALA A 85 -13.69 -1.94 4.67
N ASN A 86 -14.48 -1.38 3.74
CA ASN A 86 -14.10 -0.34 2.78
C ASN A 86 -14.65 1.06 3.14
N MET A 87 -13.79 2.07 3.17
CA MET A 87 -14.14 3.47 3.43
C MET A 87 -13.40 4.40 2.46
N GLY A 88 -14.10 5.27 1.72
CA GLY A 88 -13.49 6.23 0.79
C GLY A 88 -12.60 5.57 -0.28
N SER A 89 -12.90 4.33 -0.66
CA SER A 89 -11.97 3.45 -1.39
C SER A 89 -12.52 3.00 -2.74
N THR A 90 -11.63 2.58 -3.65
CA THR A 90 -11.99 1.98 -4.93
C THR A 90 -11.52 0.53 -4.97
N THR A 91 -12.37 -0.40 -5.42
CA THR A 91 -12.03 -1.84 -5.55
C THR A 91 -12.43 -2.35 -6.92
N ILE A 92 -11.50 -2.96 -7.66
CA ILE A 92 -11.73 -3.45 -9.02
C ILE A 92 -11.22 -4.88 -9.14
N ALA A 93 -12.07 -5.80 -9.62
CA ALA A 93 -11.71 -7.21 -9.83
C ALA A 93 -12.18 -7.69 -11.21
N GLY A 94 -11.38 -8.50 -11.90
CA GLY A 94 -11.80 -9.21 -13.12
C GLY A 94 -12.28 -8.33 -14.29
N SER A 95 -11.93 -7.04 -14.31
CA SER A 95 -12.62 -6.03 -15.13
C SER A 95 -11.74 -5.45 -16.25
N ASP A 96 -12.38 -5.02 -17.34
CA ASP A 96 -11.75 -4.40 -18.51
C ASP A 96 -12.15 -2.91 -18.61
N ILE A 97 -11.22 -2.03 -18.23
CA ILE A 97 -11.46 -0.58 -18.13
C ILE A 97 -10.64 0.15 -19.20
N LYS A 98 -11.33 0.85 -20.10
CA LYS A 98 -10.68 1.58 -21.21
C LYS A 98 -10.23 3.00 -20.82
N GLY A 99 -10.80 3.58 -19.76
CA GLY A 99 -10.36 4.86 -19.19
C GLY A 99 -9.38 4.70 -18.03
N ALA A 100 -9.21 5.78 -17.26
CA ALA A 100 -8.44 5.79 -16.02
C ALA A 100 -9.29 5.35 -14.81
N VAL A 101 -8.61 4.95 -13.74
CA VAL A 101 -9.20 4.74 -12.40
C VAL A 101 -8.70 5.86 -11.49
N ILE A 102 -9.63 6.59 -10.88
CA ILE A 102 -9.33 7.75 -10.03
C ILE A 102 -10.09 7.59 -8.71
N ASN A 103 -9.37 7.54 -7.59
CA ASN A 103 -9.93 7.63 -6.25
C ASN A 103 -9.46 8.93 -5.60
N GLN A 104 -10.39 9.78 -5.16
CA GLN A 104 -10.11 11.03 -4.45
C GLN A 104 -10.85 11.01 -3.12
N SER A 105 -10.13 10.91 -2.00
CA SER A 105 -10.71 10.70 -0.67
C SER A 105 -10.18 11.65 0.41
N ASP A 106 -11.08 12.25 1.19
CA ASP A 106 -10.80 13.00 2.42
C ASP A 106 -11.48 12.28 3.59
N VAL A 107 -10.71 11.69 4.51
CA VAL A 107 -11.21 10.89 5.65
C VAL A 107 -10.70 11.49 6.96
N LYS A 108 -11.61 11.91 7.84
CA LYS A 108 -11.28 12.66 9.07
C LYS A 108 -11.99 12.09 10.29
N GLY A 109 -11.24 11.77 11.35
CA GLY A 109 -11.82 11.30 12.62
C GLY A 109 -12.55 9.97 12.46
N ALA A 110 -11.90 8.95 11.90
CA ALA A 110 -12.57 7.72 11.47
C ALA A 110 -11.90 6.44 11.98
N ALA A 111 -12.65 5.34 12.10
CA ALA A 111 -12.17 3.99 12.39
C ALA A 111 -12.63 3.02 11.29
N ASN A 112 -11.84 2.02 10.92
CA ASN A 112 -12.23 1.02 9.92
C ASN A 112 -11.62 -0.36 10.21
N ILE A 113 -12.40 -1.35 10.67
CA ILE A 113 -11.85 -2.48 11.47
C ILE A 113 -12.40 -3.86 11.04
N ALA A 114 -11.59 -4.80 10.51
CA ALA A 114 -12.10 -6.11 10.03
C ALA A 114 -11.52 -7.33 10.79
N ILE A 115 -12.33 -8.17 11.46
CA ILE A 115 -11.93 -9.12 12.52
C ILE A 115 -12.40 -10.56 12.23
N GLY A 116 -11.54 -11.58 12.27
CA GLY A 116 -11.92 -12.99 12.47
C GLY A 116 -12.13 -13.86 11.22
N LYS A 117 -11.10 -14.04 10.39
CA LYS A 117 -11.05 -14.81 9.12
C LYS A 117 -11.45 -14.10 7.82
N ASP A 118 -10.54 -14.23 6.85
CA ASP A 118 -10.37 -13.63 5.51
C ASP A 118 -10.59 -12.11 5.40
N ASN A 119 -9.98 -11.32 6.30
CA ASN A 119 -10.24 -9.88 6.47
C ASN A 119 -9.47 -8.91 5.53
N LYS A 120 -10.10 -7.83 5.03
CA LYS A 120 -9.40 -6.64 4.50
C LYS A 120 -10.05 -5.29 4.90
N ALA A 121 -9.36 -4.46 5.67
CA ALA A 121 -9.80 -3.11 6.03
C ALA A 121 -9.15 -2.06 5.11
N ASN A 122 -9.91 -1.44 4.22
CA ASN A 122 -9.47 -0.43 3.25
C ASN A 122 -10.02 0.97 3.58
N MET A 123 -9.15 1.95 3.78
CA MET A 123 -9.49 3.36 4.02
C MET A 123 -8.73 4.24 3.03
N GLY A 124 -9.41 5.07 2.24
CA GLY A 124 -8.80 5.96 1.25
C GLY A 124 -7.90 5.25 0.22
N SER A 125 -8.19 3.98 -0.08
CA SER A 125 -7.27 3.09 -0.78
C SER A 125 -7.84 2.61 -2.13
N THR A 126 -6.96 2.24 -3.05
CA THR A 126 -7.33 1.68 -4.36
C THR A 126 -6.79 0.27 -4.49
N ASN A 127 -7.68 -0.71 -4.65
CA ASN A 127 -7.35 -2.12 -4.79
C ASN A 127 -7.77 -2.65 -6.16
N ILE A 128 -6.86 -3.28 -6.89
CA ILE A 128 -7.11 -3.81 -8.24
C ILE A 128 -6.56 -5.24 -8.32
N SER A 129 -7.38 -6.18 -8.77
CA SER A 129 -6.98 -7.57 -9.02
C SER A 129 -7.45 -8.08 -10.38
N ASN A 130 -6.62 -8.90 -11.04
CA ASN A 130 -6.97 -9.65 -12.24
C ASN A 130 -7.67 -8.81 -13.34
N SER A 131 -7.24 -7.56 -13.53
CA SER A 131 -7.95 -6.57 -14.36
C SER A 131 -7.06 -5.98 -15.46
N ALA A 132 -7.69 -5.58 -16.57
CA ALA A 132 -7.03 -4.95 -17.71
C ALA A 132 -7.42 -3.47 -17.79
N LEU A 133 -6.45 -2.56 -17.62
CA LEU A 133 -6.66 -1.11 -17.61
C LEU A 133 -5.88 -0.46 -18.74
N LYS A 134 -6.55 0.28 -19.62
CA LYS A 134 -5.85 1.11 -20.64
C LYS A 134 -5.37 2.45 -20.09
N GLY A 135 -6.05 3.02 -19.10
CA GLY A 135 -5.67 4.29 -18.49
C GLY A 135 -4.70 4.14 -17.31
N ALA A 136 -4.48 5.26 -16.62
CA ALA A 136 -3.72 5.31 -15.37
C ALA A 136 -4.57 4.92 -14.15
N VAL A 137 -3.91 4.56 -13.05
CA VAL A 137 -4.49 4.40 -11.72
C VAL A 137 -3.99 5.57 -10.87
N ILE A 138 -4.91 6.34 -10.28
CA ILE A 138 -4.59 7.53 -9.49
C ILE A 138 -5.36 7.44 -8.16
N ASN A 139 -4.63 7.32 -7.05
CA ASN A 139 -5.19 7.38 -5.70
C ASN A 139 -4.73 8.68 -5.02
N GLN A 140 -5.65 9.59 -4.72
CA GLN A 140 -5.43 10.82 -3.97
C GLN A 140 -6.16 10.73 -2.64
N SER A 141 -5.42 10.52 -1.56
CA SER A 141 -5.99 10.24 -0.24
C SER A 141 -5.44 11.16 0.84
N ASN A 142 -6.33 11.77 1.61
CA ASN A 142 -6.02 12.57 2.79
C ASN A 142 -6.75 11.94 3.99
N VAL A 143 -6.00 11.40 4.95
CA VAL A 143 -6.51 10.69 6.14
C VAL A 143 -6.00 11.38 7.40
N LYS A 144 -6.88 11.88 8.27
CA LYS A 144 -6.48 12.58 9.51
C LYS A 144 -7.22 12.06 10.75
N GLY A 145 -6.49 11.76 11.82
CA GLY A 145 -7.07 11.34 13.10
C GLY A 145 -7.84 10.03 12.99
N ALA A 146 -7.27 9.00 12.36
CA ALA A 146 -8.02 7.79 11.98
C ALA A 146 -7.34 6.47 12.38
N ALA A 147 -8.12 5.39 12.50
CA ALA A 147 -7.65 4.04 12.77
C ALA A 147 -8.14 3.06 11.69
N ASN A 148 -7.29 2.12 11.24
CA ASN A 148 -7.68 1.10 10.26
C ASN A 148 -7.06 -0.27 10.62
N ILE A 149 -7.84 -1.23 11.10
CA ILE A 149 -7.31 -2.37 11.89
C ILE A 149 -7.89 -3.72 11.46
N ALA A 150 -7.10 -4.75 11.13
CA ALA A 150 -7.62 -6.05 10.69
C ALA A 150 -7.10 -7.24 11.53
N ILE A 151 -7.97 -8.08 12.11
CA ILE A 151 -7.68 -9.00 13.22
C ILE A 151 -8.05 -10.47 12.86
N GLY A 152 -7.34 -11.45 13.41
CA GLY A 152 -7.07 -12.80 12.87
C GLY A 152 -8.11 -13.60 12.09
N GLN A 153 -8.03 -13.60 10.76
CA GLN A 153 -7.27 -14.59 9.97
C GLN A 153 -7.29 -14.07 8.51
N GLY A 154 -6.24 -14.25 7.69
CA GLY A 154 -6.13 -13.74 6.32
C GLY A 154 -6.18 -12.20 6.15
N ASN A 155 -5.57 -11.43 7.06
CA ASN A 155 -5.82 -9.99 7.22
C ASN A 155 -5.00 -9.06 6.29
N GLU A 156 -5.61 -8.00 5.77
CA GLU A 156 -4.89 -6.80 5.27
C GLU A 156 -5.53 -5.50 5.76
N ALA A 157 -4.74 -4.54 6.23
CA ALA A 157 -5.18 -3.20 6.61
C ALA A 157 -4.51 -2.15 5.72
N ASN A 158 -5.27 -1.54 4.81
CA ASN A 158 -4.83 -0.56 3.82
C ASN A 158 -5.36 0.85 4.14
N MET A 159 -4.48 1.80 4.42
CA MET A 159 -4.80 3.21 4.65
C MET A 159 -4.06 4.09 3.65
N GLY A 160 -4.77 4.88 2.84
CA GLY A 160 -4.18 5.76 1.82
C GLY A 160 -3.26 5.06 0.82
N SER A 161 -3.51 3.77 0.54
CA SER A 161 -2.57 2.89 -0.18
C SER A 161 -3.14 2.42 -1.51
N THR A 162 -2.25 2.00 -2.42
CA THR A 162 -2.62 1.40 -3.71
C THR A 162 -2.10 -0.03 -3.80
N ASN A 163 -2.97 -1.01 -3.99
CA ASN A 163 -2.61 -2.42 -4.09
C ASN A 163 -3.07 -2.99 -5.43
N ILE A 164 -2.16 -3.64 -6.16
CA ILE A 164 -2.40 -4.17 -7.51
C ILE A 164 -1.87 -5.60 -7.58
N SER A 165 -2.68 -6.53 -8.10
CA SER A 165 -2.31 -7.95 -8.23
C SER A 165 -2.79 -8.53 -9.56
N GLY A 166 -2.00 -9.40 -10.21
CA GLY A 166 -2.41 -10.15 -11.40
C GLY A 166 -2.92 -9.30 -12.58
N SER A 167 -2.53 -8.01 -12.68
CA SER A 167 -3.20 -7.03 -13.52
C SER A 167 -2.32 -6.47 -14.64
N ASP A 168 -2.95 -6.06 -15.75
CA ASP A 168 -2.30 -5.49 -16.92
C ASP A 168 -2.70 -4.02 -17.11
N ILE A 169 -1.80 -3.11 -16.74
CA ILE A 169 -2.04 -1.66 -16.70
C ILE A 169 -1.18 -0.96 -17.74
N LYS A 170 -1.84 -0.33 -18.72
CA LYS A 170 -1.16 0.38 -19.81
C LYS A 170 -0.75 1.81 -19.44
N GLY A 171 -1.38 2.42 -18.43
CA GLY A 171 -1.02 3.72 -17.88
C GLY A 171 -0.02 3.65 -16.72
N ALA A 172 0.18 4.78 -16.05
CA ALA A 172 0.96 4.87 -14.81
C ALA A 172 0.11 4.51 -13.58
N VAL A 173 0.78 4.14 -12.49
CA VAL A 173 0.19 3.97 -11.15
C VAL A 173 0.72 5.10 -10.27
N ILE A 174 -0.17 5.91 -9.72
CA ILE A 174 0.16 7.10 -8.92
C ILE A 174 -0.62 7.05 -7.60
N ASN A 175 0.10 6.91 -6.49
CA ASN A 175 -0.45 7.04 -5.14
C ASN A 175 0.02 8.37 -4.53
N GLN A 176 -0.91 9.23 -4.13
CA GLN A 176 -0.67 10.51 -3.47
C GLN A 176 -1.42 10.50 -2.14
N SER A 177 -0.70 10.33 -1.03
CA SER A 177 -1.29 10.14 0.30
C SER A 177 -0.77 11.13 1.34
N ASP A 178 -1.66 11.79 2.10
CA ASP A 178 -1.36 12.56 3.32
C ASP A 178 -2.04 11.87 4.51
N VAL A 179 -1.27 11.26 5.41
CA VAL A 179 -1.76 10.51 6.58
C VAL A 179 -1.25 11.18 7.86
N GLN A 180 -2.15 11.67 8.71
CA GLN A 180 -1.80 12.47 9.89
C GLN A 180 -2.50 12.00 11.16
N GLY A 181 -1.77 11.74 12.24
CA GLY A 181 -2.36 11.37 13.53
C GLY A 181 -3.13 10.05 13.50
N ALA A 182 -2.62 9.03 12.81
CA ALA A 182 -3.38 7.84 12.44
C ALA A 182 -2.72 6.51 12.86
N ALA A 183 -3.51 5.44 12.95
CA ALA A 183 -3.06 4.08 13.26
C ALA A 183 -3.54 3.08 12.20
N ASN A 184 -2.69 2.15 11.75
CA ASN A 184 -3.07 1.10 10.80
C ASN A 184 -2.46 -0.26 11.20
N ILE A 185 -3.25 -1.21 11.70
CA ILE A 185 -2.73 -2.34 12.49
C ILE A 185 -3.34 -3.68 12.06
N ALA A 186 -2.56 -4.73 11.81
CA ALA A 186 -3.08 -6.06 11.44
C ALA A 186 -2.62 -7.16 12.43
N ILE A 187 -3.52 -7.99 12.95
CA ILE A 187 -3.23 -8.92 14.07
C ILE A 187 -3.67 -10.37 13.71
N GLY A 188 -2.76 -11.35 13.75
CA GLY A 188 -2.64 -12.47 12.78
C GLY A 188 -3.65 -13.61 12.84
N LYS A 189 -3.76 -14.46 11.83
CA LYS A 189 -2.80 -14.78 10.73
C LYS A 189 -3.50 -14.92 9.37
N ASP A 190 -3.05 -14.45 8.23
CA ASP A 190 -1.83 -13.69 7.98
C ASP A 190 -2.07 -12.18 8.13
N ASN A 191 -1.07 -11.32 7.90
CA ASN A 191 -1.20 -9.87 8.08
C ASN A 191 -0.42 -9.06 7.04
N LYS A 192 -1.05 -8.07 6.41
CA LYS A 192 -0.31 -6.91 5.84
C LYS A 192 -0.91 -5.58 6.27
N ALA A 193 -0.13 -4.72 6.93
CA ALA A 193 -0.53 -3.37 7.32
C ALA A 193 0.16 -2.34 6.41
N ASN A 194 -0.60 -1.71 5.50
CA ASN A 194 -0.14 -0.75 4.51
C ASN A 194 -0.68 0.65 4.81
N MET A 195 0.21 1.61 5.09
CA MET A 195 -0.10 3.02 5.30
C MET A 195 0.65 3.87 4.27
N GLY A 196 -0.06 4.65 3.45
CA GLY A 196 0.52 5.52 2.41
C GLY A 196 1.44 4.80 1.42
N SER A 197 1.20 3.52 1.17
CA SER A 197 2.13 2.63 0.45
C SER A 197 1.57 2.17 -0.89
N THR A 198 2.46 1.74 -1.79
CA THR A 198 2.09 1.15 -3.08
C THR A 198 2.62 -0.28 -3.16
N ASN A 199 1.74 -1.27 -3.30
CA ASN A 199 2.10 -2.69 -3.39
C ASN A 199 1.63 -3.26 -4.73
N ILE A 200 2.52 -3.94 -5.44
CA ILE A 200 2.26 -4.51 -6.76
C ILE A 200 2.79 -5.93 -6.81
N SER A 201 1.94 -6.92 -7.12
CA SER A 201 2.36 -8.30 -7.34
C SER A 201 1.90 -8.82 -8.71
N ASP A 202 2.71 -9.69 -9.33
CA ASP A 202 2.31 -10.54 -10.46
C ASP A 202 1.69 -9.76 -11.64
N SER A 203 2.14 -8.52 -11.86
CA SER A 203 1.46 -7.54 -12.72
C SER A 203 2.36 -6.99 -13.82
N ALA A 204 1.74 -6.65 -14.96
CA ALA A 204 2.40 -6.04 -16.11
C ALA A 204 2.02 -4.55 -16.21
N LEU A 205 2.99 -3.66 -16.01
CA LEU A 205 2.79 -2.22 -16.02
C LEU A 205 3.57 -1.57 -17.16
N LYS A 206 2.90 -0.88 -18.08
CA LYS A 206 3.59 -0.10 -19.12
C LYS A 206 4.05 1.28 -18.66
N GLY A 207 3.31 1.90 -17.74
CA GLY A 207 3.66 3.21 -17.18
C GLY A 207 4.64 3.13 -16.00
N ALA A 208 4.88 4.29 -15.39
CA ALA A 208 5.65 4.40 -14.16
C ALA A 208 4.81 4.04 -12.93
N VAL A 209 5.49 3.63 -11.85
CA VAL A 209 4.93 3.50 -10.50
C VAL A 209 5.44 4.68 -9.68
N ILE A 210 4.54 5.48 -9.12
CA ILE A 210 4.88 6.70 -8.37
C ILE A 210 4.12 6.70 -7.05
N ASN A 211 4.83 6.57 -5.94
CA ASN A 211 4.28 6.73 -4.59
C ASN A 211 4.75 8.06 -4.00
N GLN A 212 3.82 8.94 -3.64
CA GLN A 212 4.04 10.24 -3.01
C GLN A 212 3.29 10.25 -1.68
N SER A 213 4.01 10.00 -0.58
CA SER A 213 3.38 9.77 0.73
C SER A 213 3.93 10.71 1.81
N ALA A 214 3.06 11.46 2.47
CA ALA A 214 3.35 12.15 3.72
C ALA A 214 2.68 11.41 4.88
N VAL A 215 3.44 11.00 5.89
CA VAL A 215 2.96 10.29 7.08
C VAL A 215 3.45 11.02 8.33
N LYS A 216 2.55 11.50 9.19
CA LYS A 216 2.91 12.37 10.32
C LYS A 216 2.21 11.94 11.61
N GLY A 217 2.95 11.69 12.69
CA GLY A 217 2.37 11.35 13.99
C GLY A 217 1.56 10.05 13.98
N ALA A 218 2.05 9.00 13.31
CA ALA A 218 1.25 7.82 12.97
C ALA A 218 1.91 6.50 13.38
N ALA A 219 1.10 5.43 13.49
CA ALA A 219 1.55 4.08 13.82
C ALA A 219 1.09 3.05 12.77
N ASN A 220 1.94 2.12 12.35
CA ASN A 220 1.58 1.04 11.43
C ASN A 220 2.18 -0.30 11.89
N ILE A 221 1.37 -1.27 12.29
CA ILE A 221 1.85 -2.39 13.14
C ILE A 221 1.25 -3.75 12.70
N ALA A 222 2.05 -4.82 12.56
CA ALA A 222 1.56 -6.16 12.21
C ALA A 222 2.10 -7.27 13.16
N ILE A 223 1.22 -8.09 13.76
CA ILE A 223 1.55 -9.01 14.87
C ILE A 223 0.73 -10.31 14.84
N GLY A 224 1.26 -11.51 15.04
CA GLY A 224 1.84 -12.25 13.92
C GLY A 224 1.28 -13.66 13.77
N GLU A 225 1.02 -14.05 12.53
CA GLU A 225 1.89 -14.97 11.79
C GLU A 225 1.77 -14.55 10.31
N GLY A 226 2.84 -14.47 9.51
CA GLY A 226 2.79 -13.99 8.12
C GLY A 226 2.76 -12.46 7.91
N ASN A 227 3.51 -11.67 8.70
CA ASN A 227 3.39 -10.19 8.74
C ASN A 227 4.19 -9.41 7.67
N GLU A 228 3.58 -8.32 7.18
CA GLU A 228 4.30 -7.13 6.70
C GLU A 228 3.72 -5.84 7.31
N ALA A 229 4.58 -4.87 7.62
CA ALA A 229 4.20 -3.52 8.03
C ALA A 229 4.87 -2.49 7.11
N ASN A 230 4.10 -1.90 6.20
CA ASN A 230 4.55 -0.96 5.16
C ASN A 230 4.03 0.46 5.45
N MET A 231 4.93 1.41 5.67
CA MET A 231 4.63 2.82 5.89
C MET A 231 5.36 3.68 4.86
N GLY A 232 4.63 4.43 4.03
CA GLY A 232 5.20 5.31 3.00
C GLY A 232 6.14 4.60 2.00
N SER A 233 5.91 3.31 1.74
CA SER A 233 6.84 2.44 1.02
C SER A 233 6.28 1.95 -0.30
N THR A 234 7.15 1.54 -1.22
CA THR A 234 6.79 0.91 -2.49
C THR A 234 7.33 -0.51 -2.54
N ASN A 235 6.45 -1.50 -2.67
CA ASN A 235 6.80 -2.92 -2.76
C ASN A 235 6.35 -3.50 -4.09
N ILE A 236 7.23 -4.19 -4.81
CA ILE A 236 6.96 -4.80 -6.11
C ILE A 236 7.50 -6.24 -6.12
N SER A 237 6.66 -7.23 -6.43
CA SER A 237 7.07 -8.64 -6.53
C SER A 237 6.56 -9.29 -7.81
N GLY A 238 7.32 -10.21 -8.41
CA GLY A 238 6.86 -11.02 -9.56
C GLY A 238 6.40 -10.21 -10.79
N SER A 239 6.82 -8.95 -10.94
CA SER A 239 6.16 -7.97 -11.81
C SER A 239 7.07 -7.41 -12.91
N ASP A 240 6.46 -6.94 -13.99
CA ASP A 240 7.14 -6.40 -15.16
C ASP A 240 6.75 -4.93 -15.39
N VAL A 241 7.62 -4.02 -14.94
CA VAL A 241 7.40 -2.56 -14.98
C VAL A 241 8.25 -1.95 -16.10
N LYS A 242 7.61 -1.47 -17.17
CA LYS A 242 8.29 -0.82 -18.29
C LYS A 242 8.66 0.65 -18.00
N GLY A 243 7.99 1.31 -17.07
CA GLY A 243 8.32 2.65 -16.61
C GLY A 243 9.37 2.67 -15.49
N ALA A 244 9.52 3.85 -14.87
CA ALA A 244 10.31 4.02 -13.66
C ALA A 244 9.50 3.65 -12.40
N VAL A 245 10.20 3.30 -11.33
CA VAL A 245 9.64 3.11 -9.98
C VAL A 245 10.15 4.26 -9.12
N ILE A 246 9.26 5.09 -8.58
CA ILE A 246 9.60 6.31 -7.84
C ILE A 246 8.85 6.32 -6.51
N ASN A 247 9.56 6.24 -5.41
CA ASN A 247 9.03 6.43 -4.06
C ASN A 247 9.48 7.79 -3.51
N GLN A 248 8.55 8.63 -3.10
CA GLN A 248 8.76 9.95 -2.52
C GLN A 248 8.03 10.02 -1.17
N SER A 249 8.74 9.79 -0.07
CA SER A 249 8.14 9.60 1.25
C SER A 249 8.63 10.62 2.28
N ASP A 250 7.70 11.31 2.95
CA ASP A 250 7.96 12.20 4.10
C ASP A 250 7.33 11.60 5.37
N VAL A 251 8.13 10.92 6.19
CA VAL A 251 7.67 10.22 7.42
C VAL A 251 8.18 10.97 8.67
N LYS A 252 7.29 11.51 9.49
CA LYS A 252 7.65 12.30 10.67
C LYS A 252 6.94 11.85 11.95
N GLY A 253 7.67 11.61 13.03
CA GLY A 253 7.10 11.31 14.35
C GLY A 253 6.27 10.03 14.36
N ALA A 254 6.72 8.97 13.68
CA ALA A 254 5.92 7.79 13.38
C ALA A 254 6.56 6.49 13.88
N ALA A 255 5.75 5.44 14.08
CA ALA A 255 6.19 4.12 14.50
C ALA A 255 5.71 3.03 13.53
N ASN A 256 6.60 2.20 12.99
CA ASN A 256 6.27 1.06 12.14
C ASN A 256 6.85 -0.22 12.79
N ILE A 257 6.02 -1.23 13.06
CA ILE A 257 6.43 -2.38 13.89
C ILE A 257 5.92 -3.72 13.31
N ALA A 258 6.80 -4.71 13.16
CA ALA A 258 6.47 -6.08 12.81
C ALA A 258 7.03 -7.07 13.85
N ILE A 259 6.23 -8.05 14.28
CA ILE A 259 6.63 -9.03 15.32
C ILE A 259 6.25 -10.45 14.90
N GLY A 260 7.23 -11.36 14.85
CA GLY A 260 7.07 -12.73 14.37
C GLY A 260 8.30 -13.30 13.66
N LYS A 261 8.06 -14.22 12.73
CA LYS A 261 9.09 -14.87 11.90
C LYS A 261 8.95 -14.41 10.44
N ASP A 262 10.08 -14.27 9.76
CA ASP A 262 10.25 -13.96 8.34
C ASP A 262 9.50 -12.68 7.87
N ASN A 263 9.36 -11.69 8.76
CA ASN A 263 8.52 -10.51 8.54
C ASN A 263 9.28 -9.20 8.25
N LYS A 264 8.66 -8.34 7.44
CA LYS A 264 9.23 -7.07 6.98
C LYS A 264 8.56 -5.85 7.63
N ALA A 265 9.36 -4.95 8.18
CA ALA A 265 8.96 -3.61 8.62
C ALA A 265 9.60 -2.57 7.69
N ASN A 266 8.82 -2.01 6.77
CA ASN A 266 9.27 -1.07 5.75
C ASN A 266 8.76 0.35 6.03
N MET A 267 9.67 1.30 6.21
CA MET A 267 9.38 2.72 6.41
C MET A 267 10.10 3.57 5.35
N GLY A 268 9.36 4.30 4.52
CA GLY A 268 9.93 5.17 3.48
C GLY A 268 10.86 4.44 2.50
N SER A 269 10.62 3.16 2.24
CA SER A 269 11.56 2.28 1.53
C SER A 269 11.00 1.78 0.20
N THR A 270 11.88 1.37 -0.70
CA THR A 270 11.51 0.71 -1.96
C THR A 270 12.03 -0.73 -1.94
N ASN A 271 11.14 -1.71 -2.08
CA ASN A 271 11.50 -3.13 -2.13
C ASN A 271 11.05 -3.75 -3.45
N ILE A 272 11.93 -4.47 -4.12
CA ILE A 272 11.64 -5.11 -5.41
C ILE A 272 12.18 -6.54 -5.37
N SER A 273 11.33 -7.55 -5.60
CA SER A 273 11.76 -8.96 -5.74
C SER A 273 11.23 -9.58 -7.03
N ASP A 274 11.94 -10.57 -7.58
CA ASP A 274 11.44 -11.43 -8.68
C ASP A 274 10.92 -10.65 -9.91
N SER A 275 11.44 -9.44 -10.16
CA SER A 275 10.80 -8.44 -11.03
C SER A 275 11.75 -7.89 -12.09
N SER A 276 11.18 -7.44 -13.21
CA SER A 276 11.92 -6.66 -14.22
C SER A 276 11.45 -5.22 -14.22
N VAL A 277 12.40 -4.28 -14.10
CA VAL A 277 12.13 -2.84 -14.21
C VAL A 277 12.98 -2.26 -15.33
N LYS A 278 12.34 -1.72 -16.37
CA LYS A 278 13.07 -1.10 -17.48
C LYS A 278 13.50 0.34 -17.21
N GLY A 279 12.72 1.09 -16.44
CA GLY A 279 13.07 2.44 -16.01
C GLY A 279 14.04 2.46 -14.84
N ALA A 280 14.28 3.66 -14.31
CA ALA A 280 15.05 3.83 -13.08
C ALA A 280 14.21 3.43 -11.84
N VAL A 281 14.89 2.98 -10.79
CA VAL A 281 14.35 2.82 -9.44
C VAL A 281 14.87 3.98 -8.60
N ILE A 282 13.98 4.82 -8.07
CA ILE A 282 14.32 6.04 -7.35
C ILE A 282 13.58 6.05 -6.01
N ASN A 283 14.31 6.03 -4.90
CA ASN A 283 13.76 6.26 -3.57
C ASN A 283 14.22 7.61 -3.04
N GLN A 284 13.28 8.47 -2.68
CA GLN A 284 13.49 9.81 -2.10
C GLN A 284 12.76 9.87 -0.76
N SER A 285 13.47 9.55 0.32
CA SER A 285 12.87 9.37 1.65
C SER A 285 13.37 10.40 2.66
N ASP A 286 12.47 11.13 3.31
CA ASP A 286 12.75 12.00 4.44
C ASP A 286 12.07 11.43 5.70
N VAL A 287 12.85 10.83 6.60
CA VAL A 287 12.40 10.17 7.83
C VAL A 287 12.90 10.97 9.04
N LYS A 288 12.00 11.50 9.87
CA LYS A 288 12.36 12.30 11.05
C LYS A 288 11.65 11.84 12.32
N GLY A 289 12.40 11.65 13.42
CA GLY A 289 11.80 11.37 14.73
C GLY A 289 10.96 10.09 14.77
N ALA A 290 11.35 9.06 14.01
CA ALA A 290 10.53 7.88 13.75
C ALA A 290 11.22 6.59 14.20
N ALA A 291 10.44 5.55 14.48
CA ALA A 291 10.92 4.22 14.86
C ALA A 291 10.40 3.15 13.89
N ASN A 292 11.31 2.34 13.32
CA ASN A 292 10.97 1.18 12.51
C ASN A 292 11.55 -0.07 13.19
N ILE A 293 10.71 -1.03 13.57
CA ILE A 293 11.09 -2.10 14.50
C ILE A 293 10.63 -3.46 13.97
N ALA A 294 11.53 -4.42 13.86
CA ALA A 294 11.24 -5.82 13.55
C ALA A 294 11.75 -6.74 14.67
N ILE A 295 10.90 -7.64 15.19
CA ILE A 295 11.25 -8.50 16.34
C ILE A 295 10.93 -9.97 16.04
N GLY A 296 11.93 -10.84 16.21
CA GLY A 296 11.85 -12.29 16.09
C GLY A 296 12.97 -12.89 15.21
N GLN A 297 12.64 -13.77 14.27
CA GLN A 297 13.64 -14.47 13.44
C GLN A 297 13.43 -14.24 11.95
N GLY A 298 14.52 -14.00 11.20
CA GLY A 298 14.50 -13.89 9.73
C GLY A 298 13.92 -12.58 9.21
N ASN A 299 13.90 -11.54 10.05
CA ASN A 299 13.13 -10.32 9.81
C ASN A 299 13.95 -9.20 9.16
N GLU A 300 13.27 -8.34 8.41
CA GLU A 300 13.86 -7.14 7.83
C GLU A 300 13.28 -5.87 8.46
N ALA A 301 14.14 -4.98 8.95
CA ALA A 301 13.78 -3.61 9.31
C ALA A 301 14.40 -2.64 8.29
N ASN A 302 13.59 -2.11 7.39
CA ASN A 302 13.99 -1.26 6.26
C ASN A 302 13.51 0.19 6.47
N MET A 303 14.42 1.15 6.63
CA MET A 303 14.11 2.57 6.85
C MET A 303 14.85 3.46 5.85
N GLY A 304 14.13 4.08 4.90
CA GLY A 304 14.72 4.90 3.86
C GLY A 304 15.68 4.14 2.93
N SER A 305 15.48 2.83 2.78
CA SER A 305 16.35 1.95 2.00
C SER A 305 15.75 1.61 0.63
N THR A 306 16.60 1.14 -0.27
CA THR A 306 16.18 0.48 -1.52
C THR A 306 16.72 -0.94 -1.50
N ASN A 307 15.85 -1.94 -1.41
CA ASN A 307 16.24 -3.35 -1.38
C ASN A 307 15.74 -4.05 -2.64
N ILE A 308 16.61 -4.76 -3.35
CA ILE A 308 16.30 -5.41 -4.61
C ILE A 308 16.84 -6.83 -4.59
N SER A 309 15.98 -7.85 -4.74
CA SER A 309 16.39 -9.26 -4.85
C SER A 309 15.91 -9.89 -6.16
N ASP A 310 16.64 -10.87 -6.69
CA ASP A 310 16.19 -11.77 -7.77
C ASP A 310 15.64 -11.05 -9.02
N SER A 311 16.14 -9.84 -9.29
CA SER A 311 15.49 -8.88 -10.19
C SER A 311 16.41 -8.39 -11.31
N ASP A 312 15.79 -7.80 -12.33
CA ASP A 312 16.42 -7.53 -13.61
C ASP A 312 16.16 -6.07 -14.04
N ILE A 313 16.98 -5.15 -13.51
CA ILE A 313 16.82 -3.69 -13.58
C ILE A 313 17.65 -3.12 -14.74
N LYS A 314 17.01 -2.42 -15.68
CA LYS A 314 17.71 -1.82 -16.85
C LYS A 314 18.06 -0.35 -16.66
N GLY A 315 17.35 0.38 -15.81
CA GLY A 315 17.69 1.76 -15.44
C GLY A 315 18.68 1.83 -14.27
N ALA A 316 18.92 3.07 -13.80
CA ALA A 316 19.71 3.33 -12.60
C ALA A 316 18.91 3.04 -11.32
N VAL A 317 19.61 2.70 -10.24
CA VAL A 317 19.06 2.59 -8.88
C VAL A 317 19.59 3.75 -8.05
N ILE A 318 18.71 4.62 -7.57
CA ILE A 318 19.05 5.87 -6.89
C ILE A 318 18.32 5.93 -5.55
N ASN A 319 19.05 5.87 -4.44
CA ASN A 319 18.51 6.10 -3.11
C ASN A 319 18.99 7.46 -2.58
N GLN A 320 18.04 8.35 -2.29
CA GLN A 320 18.24 9.68 -1.74
C GLN A 320 17.50 9.76 -0.40
N SER A 321 18.20 9.40 0.67
CA SER A 321 17.60 9.24 2.00
C SER A 321 18.09 10.30 2.98
N LYS A 322 17.19 10.81 3.80
CA LYS A 322 17.48 11.72 4.93
C LYS A 322 16.83 11.10 6.16
N VAL A 323 17.62 10.72 7.15
CA VAL A 323 17.13 10.01 8.34
C VAL A 323 17.62 10.75 9.58
N LYS A 324 16.73 11.44 10.30
CA LYS A 324 17.10 12.34 11.41
C LYS A 324 16.38 12.02 12.71
N GLY A 325 17.11 11.79 13.80
CA GLY A 325 16.51 11.51 15.11
C GLY A 325 15.66 10.23 15.14
N ALA A 326 16.00 9.23 14.32
CA ALA A 326 15.17 8.04 14.07
C ALA A 326 15.88 6.74 14.49
N ALA A 327 15.12 5.68 14.74
CA ALA A 327 15.66 4.37 15.13
C ALA A 327 15.13 3.27 14.20
N ASN A 328 16.04 2.54 13.55
CA ASN A 328 15.72 1.33 12.79
C ASN A 328 16.29 0.14 13.58
N ILE A 329 15.44 -0.80 14.01
CA ILE A 329 15.78 -1.79 15.03
C ILE A 329 15.32 -3.18 14.57
N ALA A 330 16.23 -4.13 14.52
CA ALA A 330 15.95 -5.55 14.33
C ALA A 330 16.42 -6.36 15.56
N ILE A 331 15.56 -7.18 16.16
CA ILE A 331 15.86 -7.93 17.39
C ILE A 331 15.55 -9.41 17.21
N GLY A 332 16.51 -10.28 17.56
CA GLY A 332 16.38 -11.73 17.59
C GLY A 332 17.44 -12.42 16.73
N LYS A 333 17.04 -13.31 15.81
CA LYS A 333 17.95 -14.16 15.03
C LYS A 333 17.85 -13.96 13.52
N ASP A 334 18.98 -13.99 12.81
CA ASP A 334 19.05 -13.96 11.33
C ASP A 334 18.34 -12.74 10.68
N ASN A 335 18.33 -11.58 11.35
CA ASN A 335 17.60 -10.38 10.92
C ASN A 335 18.50 -9.35 10.21
N LYS A 336 17.96 -8.62 9.22
CA LYS A 336 18.65 -7.50 8.54
C LYS A 336 18.03 -6.15 8.96
N ALA A 337 18.86 -5.18 9.36
CA ALA A 337 18.45 -3.79 9.63
C ALA A 337 19.08 -2.84 8.61
N ASN A 338 18.31 -2.34 7.64
CA ASN A 338 18.77 -1.48 6.56
C ASN A 338 18.26 -0.04 6.76
N MET A 339 19.14 0.89 7.11
CA MET A 339 18.85 2.32 7.23
C MET A 339 19.55 3.09 6.13
N GLY A 340 18.81 3.85 5.32
CA GLY A 340 19.38 4.75 4.30
C GLY A 340 20.26 4.07 3.24
N SER A 341 20.14 2.75 3.09
CA SER A 341 21.08 1.91 2.32
C SER A 341 20.45 1.42 1.02
N VAL A 342 21.30 1.01 0.07
CA VAL A 342 20.89 0.20 -1.09
C VAL A 342 21.38 -1.23 -0.85
N VAL A 343 20.48 -2.22 -0.91
CA VAL A 343 20.80 -3.64 -0.80
C VAL A 343 20.38 -4.33 -2.10
N ILE A 344 21.29 -5.12 -2.66
CA ILE A 344 21.14 -5.79 -3.95
C ILE A 344 21.53 -7.25 -3.74
N ASP A 345 20.66 -8.17 -4.05
CA ASP A 345 20.84 -9.62 -3.88
C ASP A 345 20.45 -10.32 -5.18
N ASN A 346 21.30 -11.19 -5.74
CA ASN A 346 21.03 -11.94 -6.97
C ASN A 346 20.40 -11.12 -8.13
N THR A 347 20.81 -9.86 -8.29
CA THR A 347 20.11 -8.88 -9.13
C THR A 347 21.02 -8.27 -10.19
N ASN A 348 20.54 -8.26 -11.43
CA ASN A 348 21.23 -7.68 -12.59
C ASN A 348 20.81 -6.22 -12.81
N ILE A 349 21.70 -5.28 -12.51
CA ILE A 349 21.48 -3.84 -12.72
C ILE A 349 22.37 -3.36 -13.87
N LYS A 350 21.75 -2.80 -14.93
CA LYS A 350 22.49 -2.23 -16.08
C LYS A 350 22.79 -0.73 -15.96
N GLY A 351 22.08 -0.01 -15.09
CA GLY A 351 22.34 1.39 -14.80
C GLY A 351 23.31 1.59 -13.63
N ALA A 352 23.59 2.85 -13.31
CA ALA A 352 24.38 3.18 -12.12
C ALA A 352 23.61 2.89 -10.82
N VAL A 353 24.32 2.46 -9.78
CA VAL A 353 23.81 2.39 -8.40
C VAL A 353 24.36 3.59 -7.63
N ILE A 354 23.47 4.42 -7.09
CA ILE A 354 23.80 5.67 -6.40
C ILE A 354 23.09 5.69 -5.05
N ASN A 355 23.84 5.71 -3.95
CA ASN A 355 23.30 6.00 -2.63
C ASN A 355 23.78 7.37 -2.14
N GLN A 356 22.83 8.22 -1.77
CA GLN A 356 23.02 9.54 -1.18
C GLN A 356 22.23 9.58 0.12
N SER A 357 22.87 9.23 1.24
CA SER A 357 22.22 9.13 2.54
C SER A 357 22.75 10.18 3.53
N ASP A 358 21.83 10.91 4.16
CA ASP A 358 22.07 11.89 5.22
C ASP A 358 21.46 11.39 6.53
N VAL A 359 22.23 10.61 7.29
CA VAL A 359 21.82 10.00 8.56
C VAL A 359 22.37 10.83 9.73
N GLN A 360 21.50 11.41 10.56
CA GLN A 360 21.89 12.35 11.62
C GLN A 360 21.16 12.08 12.94
N GLY A 361 21.92 11.81 14.02
CA GLY A 361 21.34 11.53 15.34
C GLY A 361 20.37 10.34 15.33
N ALA A 362 20.60 9.37 14.45
CA ALA A 362 19.76 8.21 14.23
C ALA A 362 20.54 6.92 14.54
N ALA A 363 19.84 5.84 14.87
CA ALA A 363 20.43 4.57 15.27
C ALA A 363 19.90 3.42 14.40
N ASN A 364 20.80 2.69 13.74
CA ASN A 364 20.50 1.43 13.06
C ASN A 364 21.05 0.29 13.92
N ILE A 365 20.16 -0.57 14.42
CA ILE A 365 20.45 -1.50 15.51
C ILE A 365 20.01 -2.90 15.09
N ALA A 366 20.90 -3.88 15.23
CA ALA A 366 20.58 -5.29 15.05
C ALA A 366 21.10 -6.09 16.25
N ILE A 367 20.20 -6.72 17.03
CA ILE A 367 20.52 -7.33 18.34
C ILE A 367 20.21 -8.83 18.33
N GLY A 368 21.22 -9.65 18.62
CA GLY A 368 21.14 -11.11 18.73
C GLY A 368 22.08 -11.82 17.75
N GLN A 369 21.73 -13.05 17.33
CA GLN A 369 22.62 -13.92 16.55
C GLN A 369 22.37 -13.81 15.04
N GLY A 370 23.43 -13.73 14.23
CA GLY A 370 23.33 -13.80 12.76
C GLY A 370 22.71 -12.56 12.11
N ASN A 371 22.61 -11.45 12.83
CA ASN A 371 21.98 -10.24 12.32
C ASN A 371 22.98 -9.30 11.62
N SER A 372 22.50 -8.49 10.67
CA SER A 372 23.27 -7.43 10.01
C SER A 372 22.64 -6.04 10.16
N ALA A 373 23.45 -4.98 10.13
CA ALA A 373 23.01 -3.60 10.27
C ALA A 373 23.69 -2.69 9.23
N ASN A 374 23.02 -2.44 8.12
CA ASN A 374 23.52 -1.62 7.01
C ASN A 374 23.04 -0.17 7.18
N MET A 375 23.96 0.79 7.31
CA MET A 375 23.64 2.22 7.46
C MET A 375 24.35 3.05 6.37
N GLY A 376 23.57 3.72 5.53
CA GLY A 376 24.08 4.61 4.47
C GLY A 376 24.91 3.92 3.38
N SER A 377 24.94 2.59 3.31
CA SER A 377 25.84 1.82 2.43
C SER A 377 25.19 1.42 1.11
N VAL A 378 26.01 0.97 0.16
CA VAL A 378 25.57 0.07 -0.93
C VAL A 378 26.09 -1.31 -0.59
N VAL A 379 25.22 -2.31 -0.58
CA VAL A 379 25.51 -3.71 -0.32
C VAL A 379 25.08 -4.52 -1.53
N ALA A 380 25.98 -5.35 -2.04
CA ALA A 380 25.70 -6.31 -3.09
C ALA A 380 26.14 -7.69 -2.58
N GLU A 381 25.19 -8.62 -2.50
CA GLU A 381 25.34 -10.01 -2.03
C GLU A 381 25.28 -10.99 -3.23
#